data_AF-A0A9Q0FZ24-F1
#
_entry.id   AF-A0A9Q0FZ24-F1
#
_cell.length_a   1.000
_cell.length_b   1.000
_cell.length_c   1.000
_cell.angle_alpha   90.00
_cell.angle_beta   90.00
_cell.angle_gamma   90.00
#
_symmetry.space_group_name_H-M   'P 1'
#
loop_
_entity.id
_entity.type
_entity.pdbx_description
1 polymer ?
#
loop_
_entity_poly.entity_id
_entity_poly.type
_entity_poly.pdbx_seq_one_letter_code
_entity_poly.pdbx_strand_id
1 'polypeptide(L)'
;MKYGKRLRNEVEKTLPEWKAQFICYKQLKKQLKLINPWSRSKMVQNQLSRLTSRGLLDVGFTRLLDSELDKVNTFYFDKEEDYIIRIKELQIRVGNLENEDEKKMELQNHLLEFHAEMLLLLHYSVLNFIGLVKIVKKHNKRTGTSLEFSSMPRVMQESFFSTDLLYKLMTDCEAMLGRLFN
;
A
#
# COMPACT_ATOMS: atom_id res chain seq x y z
N MET A 1 -14.77 11.00 -2.98
CA MET A 1 -15.01 9.85 -3.88
C MET A 1 -15.39 8.63 -3.07
N LYS A 2 -16.44 7.90 -3.49
CA LYS A 2 -16.97 6.72 -2.80
C LYS A 2 -16.18 5.43 -3.13
N TYR A 3 -15.50 5.36 -4.28
CA TYR A 3 -14.79 4.16 -4.77
C TYR A 3 -13.65 3.68 -3.85
N GLY A 4 -12.68 4.53 -3.50
CA GLY A 4 -11.57 4.11 -2.62
C GLY A 4 -12.01 3.67 -1.21
N LYS A 5 -13.15 4.18 -0.71
CA LYS A 5 -13.72 3.68 0.55
C LYS A 5 -14.36 2.30 0.38
N ARG A 6 -15.02 2.05 -0.76
CA ARG A 6 -15.56 0.73 -1.09
C ARG A 6 -14.45 -0.30 -1.26
N LEU A 7 -13.41 0.01 -2.05
CA LEU A 7 -12.30 -0.89 -2.30
C LEU A 7 -11.54 -1.24 -1.01
N ARG A 8 -11.31 -0.25 -0.13
CA ARG A 8 -10.71 -0.49 1.19
C ARG A 8 -11.59 -1.39 2.06
N ASN A 9 -12.89 -1.14 2.09
CA ASN A 9 -13.82 -1.99 2.83
C ASN A 9 -13.84 -3.42 2.28
N GLU A 10 -13.66 -3.59 0.97
CA GLU A 10 -13.62 -4.91 0.33
C GLU A 10 -12.37 -5.67 0.78
N VAL A 11 -11.19 -5.08 0.66
CA VAL A 11 -9.95 -5.69 1.15
C VAL A 11 -10.04 -6.01 2.65
N GLU A 12 -10.56 -5.09 3.47
CA GLU A 12 -10.73 -5.29 4.92
C GLU A 12 -11.75 -6.39 5.27
N LYS A 13 -12.72 -6.68 4.40
CA LYS A 13 -13.70 -7.76 4.61
C LYS A 13 -13.14 -9.10 4.21
N THR A 14 -12.46 -9.15 3.06
CA THR A 14 -11.93 -10.40 2.51
C THR A 14 -10.71 -10.85 3.29
N LEU A 15 -9.83 -9.93 3.69
CA LEU A 15 -8.58 -10.19 4.43
C LEU A 15 -8.47 -9.23 5.64
N PRO A 16 -9.16 -9.53 6.75
CA PRO A 16 -9.20 -8.67 7.94
C PRO A 16 -7.82 -8.35 8.52
N GLU A 17 -6.86 -9.26 8.37
CA GLU A 17 -5.49 -9.13 8.86
C GLU A 17 -4.70 -8.03 8.12
N TRP A 18 -5.10 -7.66 6.89
CA TRP A 18 -4.45 -6.58 6.12
C TRP A 18 -4.88 -5.20 6.59
N LYS A 19 -5.97 -5.11 7.38
CA LYS A 19 -6.56 -3.85 7.86
C LYS A 19 -5.55 -2.96 8.58
N ALA A 20 -4.69 -3.56 9.40
CA ALA A 20 -3.68 -2.85 10.20
C ALA A 20 -2.50 -2.32 9.35
N GLN A 21 -2.31 -2.89 8.16
CA GLN A 21 -1.14 -2.65 7.30
C GLN A 21 -1.32 -1.43 6.41
N PHE A 22 -2.55 -0.98 6.17
CA PHE A 22 -2.81 0.28 5.46
C PHE A 22 -2.23 1.50 6.17
N ILE A 23 -1.89 2.53 5.38
CA ILE A 23 -1.53 3.86 5.90
C ILE A 23 -2.63 4.38 6.84
N CYS A 24 -2.23 4.72 8.06
CA CYS A 24 -3.09 5.28 9.09
C CYS A 24 -3.37 6.77 8.83
N TYR A 25 -4.19 7.02 7.81
CA TYR A 25 -4.56 8.37 7.37
C TYR A 25 -5.15 9.23 8.50
N LYS A 26 -5.78 8.61 9.51
CA LYS A 26 -6.33 9.30 10.68
C LYS A 26 -5.22 9.89 11.57
N GLN A 27 -4.15 9.15 11.83
CA GLN A 27 -3.03 9.62 12.66
C GLN A 27 -2.22 10.70 11.94
N LEU A 28 -1.92 10.50 10.65
CA LEU A 28 -1.25 11.52 9.83
C LEU A 28 -2.05 12.83 9.78
N LYS A 29 -3.37 12.75 9.63
CA LYS A 29 -4.24 13.93 9.73
C LYS A 29 -4.21 14.61 11.09
N LYS A 30 -4.06 13.86 12.19
CA LYS A 30 -3.96 14.45 13.54
C LYS A 30 -2.65 15.23 13.66
N GLN A 31 -1.52 14.67 13.21
CA GLN A 31 -0.25 15.39 13.16
C GLN A 31 -0.34 16.67 12.32
N LEU A 32 -0.97 16.60 11.14
CA LEU A 32 -1.20 17.79 10.31
C LEU A 32 -2.07 18.87 10.97
N LYS A 33 -2.90 18.54 11.96
CA LYS A 33 -3.67 19.54 12.73
C LYS A 33 -2.79 20.29 13.73
N LEU A 34 -1.74 19.67 14.24
CA LEU A 34 -0.79 20.29 15.15
C LEU A 34 0.07 21.32 14.41
N ILE A 35 0.35 21.08 13.13
CA ILE A 35 0.94 22.05 12.20
C ILE A 35 -0.11 23.15 11.93
N ASN A 36 -0.21 24.12 12.84
CA ASN A 36 -1.19 25.19 12.82
C ASN A 36 -0.86 26.23 11.71
N PRO A 37 -1.78 26.55 10.78
CA PRO A 37 -1.62 27.68 9.87
C PRO A 37 -2.06 29.02 10.49
N TRP A 38 -2.73 29.01 11.65
CA TRP A 38 -3.47 30.15 12.18
C TRP A 38 -3.02 30.62 13.57
N SER A 39 -1.71 30.65 13.83
CA SER A 39 -1.15 31.57 14.83
C SER A 39 -0.96 32.96 14.20
N ARG A 40 -2.05 33.52 13.66
CA ARG A 40 -2.13 34.92 13.23
C ARG A 40 -2.81 35.81 14.26
N SER A 41 -3.26 35.27 15.39
CA SER A 41 -3.89 36.03 16.46
C SER A 41 -3.11 35.94 17.77
N LYS A 42 -2.55 37.09 18.17
CA LYS A 42 -2.17 37.55 19.52
C LYS A 42 -1.26 36.63 20.35
N MET A 43 0.06 36.84 20.26
CA MET A 43 0.91 37.24 21.40
C MET A 43 2.38 37.34 20.97
N VAL A 44 3.08 38.27 21.61
CA VAL A 44 4.50 38.58 21.47
C VAL A 44 5.36 37.39 21.89
N GLN A 45 5.62 36.46 20.97
CA GLN A 45 6.70 35.48 21.09
C GLN A 45 7.62 35.58 19.88
N ASN A 46 8.93 35.58 20.16
CA ASN A 46 10.04 35.69 19.20
C ASN A 46 9.74 34.94 17.89
N GLN A 47 9.95 35.60 16.74
CA GLN A 47 9.80 34.95 15.43
C GLN A 47 10.66 33.67 15.32
N LEU A 48 11.82 33.65 15.97
CA LEU A 48 12.74 32.52 15.99
C LEU A 48 12.17 31.28 16.71
N SER A 49 11.43 31.45 17.82
CA SER A 49 10.79 30.32 18.53
C SER A 49 9.61 29.73 17.76
N ARG A 50 8.89 30.56 16.99
CA ARG A 50 7.81 30.10 16.10
C ARG A 50 8.34 29.33 14.89
N LEU A 51 9.45 29.76 14.30
CA LEU A 51 10.09 29.07 13.18
C LEU A 51 10.64 27.69 13.60
N THR A 52 11.31 27.63 14.75
CA THR A 52 11.84 26.36 15.31
C THR A 52 10.73 25.41 15.73
N SER A 53 9.67 25.88 16.38
CA SER A 53 8.51 25.05 16.74
C SER A 53 7.79 24.49 15.50
N ARG A 54 7.64 25.32 14.46
CA ARG A 54 7.04 24.89 13.19
C ARG A 54 7.90 23.86 12.46
N GLY A 55 9.22 24.05 12.42
CA GLY A 55 10.16 23.08 11.85
C GLY A 55 10.12 21.73 12.59
N LEU A 56 10.04 21.75 13.93
CA LEU A 56 9.97 20.52 14.73
C LEU A 56 8.69 19.72 14.48
N LEU A 57 7.55 20.41 14.31
CA LEU A 57 6.27 19.75 13.96
C LEU A 57 6.27 19.19 12.53
N ASP A 58 6.95 19.87 11.61
CA ASP A 58 7.13 19.40 10.24
C ASP A 58 7.96 18.11 10.20
N VAL A 59 9.08 18.09 10.94
CA VAL A 59 9.90 16.88 11.15
C VAL A 59 9.08 15.75 11.77
N GLY A 60 8.22 16.06 12.75
CA GLY A 60 7.33 15.08 13.37
C GLY A 60 6.33 14.44 12.40
N PHE A 61 5.79 15.22 11.45
CA PHE A 61 4.94 14.69 10.39
C PHE A 61 5.73 13.81 9.42
N THR A 62 6.88 14.27 8.95
CA THR A 62 7.72 13.52 8.00
C THR A 62 8.14 12.18 8.60
N ARG A 63 8.62 12.15 9.85
CA ARG A 63 8.99 10.90 10.53
C ARG A 63 7.83 9.93 10.66
N LEU A 64 6.62 10.42 10.98
CA LEU A 64 5.44 9.55 11.02
C LEU A 64 5.08 9.02 9.63
N LEU A 65 5.20 9.87 8.60
CA LEU A 65 4.94 9.47 7.22
C LEU A 65 5.90 8.37 6.78
N ASP A 66 7.20 8.53 7.06
CA ASP A 66 8.23 7.53 6.76
C ASP A 66 7.92 6.20 7.45
N SER A 67 7.59 6.21 8.75
CA SER A 67 7.24 4.97 9.47
C SER A 67 6.00 4.26 8.91
N GLU A 68 5.02 5.02 8.40
CA GLU A 68 3.83 4.44 7.77
C GLU A 68 4.13 3.88 6.38
N LEU A 69 5.12 4.46 5.68
CA LEU A 69 5.60 3.97 4.39
C LEU A 69 6.40 2.68 4.56
N ASP A 70 7.33 2.64 5.50
CA ASP A 70 8.12 1.44 5.82
C ASP A 70 7.19 0.27 6.13
N LYS A 71 6.20 0.47 7.00
CA LYS A 71 5.19 -0.54 7.33
C LYS A 71 4.47 -1.09 6.10
N VAL A 72 4.00 -0.20 5.22
CA VAL A 72 3.25 -0.59 4.01
C VAL A 72 4.15 -1.35 3.05
N ASN A 73 5.40 -0.89 2.90
CA ASN A 73 6.34 -1.53 2.00
C ASN A 73 6.79 -2.90 2.52
N THR A 74 7.15 -3.02 3.80
CA THR A 74 7.48 -4.31 4.43
C THR A 74 6.36 -5.30 4.20
N PHE A 75 5.11 -4.94 4.51
CA PHE A 75 3.98 -5.83 4.29
C PHE A 75 3.81 -6.25 2.82
N TYR A 76 3.95 -5.31 1.88
CA TYR A 76 3.80 -5.61 0.47
C TYR A 76 4.93 -6.53 -0.02
N PHE A 77 6.17 -6.27 0.40
CA PHE A 77 7.34 -7.07 0.05
C PHE A 77 7.22 -8.50 0.60
N ASP A 78 6.88 -8.66 1.87
CA ASP A 78 6.66 -9.97 2.49
C ASP A 78 5.61 -10.79 1.71
N LYS A 79 4.52 -10.13 1.28
CA LYS A 79 3.49 -10.78 0.46
C LYS A 79 3.96 -11.16 -0.93
N GLU A 80 4.77 -10.30 -1.57
CA GLU A 80 5.33 -10.60 -2.88
C GLU A 80 6.28 -11.81 -2.81
N GLU A 81 7.10 -11.91 -1.75
CA GLU A 81 7.96 -13.07 -1.49
C GLU A 81 7.15 -14.36 -1.29
N ASP A 82 6.10 -14.31 -0.45
CA ASP A 82 5.18 -15.44 -0.26
C ASP A 82 4.58 -15.91 -1.59
N TYR A 83 4.20 -14.96 -2.46
CA TYR A 83 3.57 -15.26 -3.74
C TYR A 83 4.55 -15.87 -4.75
N ILE A 84 5.83 -15.47 -4.74
CA ILE A 84 6.87 -16.09 -5.56
C ILE A 84 7.07 -17.56 -5.18
N ILE A 85 7.01 -17.87 -3.88
CA ILE A 85 7.12 -19.26 -3.41
C ILE A 85 5.88 -20.04 -3.84
N ARG A 86 4.69 -19.51 -3.55
CA ARG A 86 3.41 -20.17 -3.83
C ARG A 86 3.19 -20.44 -5.32
N ILE A 87 3.61 -19.53 -6.21
CA ILE A 87 3.47 -19.76 -7.64
C ILE A 87 4.37 -20.91 -8.13
N LYS A 88 5.60 -21.03 -7.59
CA LYS A 88 6.52 -22.12 -7.93
C LYS A 88 5.96 -23.46 -7.47
N GLU A 89 5.39 -23.52 -6.27
CA GLU A 89 4.73 -24.73 -5.77
C GLU A 89 3.54 -25.12 -6.64
N LEU A 90 2.69 -24.16 -7.02
CA LEU A 90 1.55 -24.41 -7.89
C LEU A 90 1.98 -24.87 -9.29
N GLN A 91 3.05 -24.29 -9.86
CA GLN A 91 3.62 -24.75 -11.13
C GLN A 91 4.06 -26.21 -11.09
N ILE A 92 4.71 -26.64 -10.00
CA ILE A 92 5.11 -28.03 -9.80
C ILE A 92 3.88 -28.95 -9.71
N ARG A 93 2.86 -28.54 -8.95
CA ARG A 93 1.61 -29.32 -8.82
C ARG A 93 0.88 -29.47 -10.15
N VAL A 94 0.82 -28.40 -10.95
CA VAL A 94 0.25 -28.44 -12.31
C VAL A 94 1.07 -29.36 -13.22
N GLY A 95 2.39 -29.32 -13.14
CA GLY A 95 3.28 -30.16 -13.95
C GLY A 95 3.20 -31.65 -13.62
N ASN A 96 2.88 -32.00 -12.37
CA ASN A 96 2.73 -33.38 -11.90
C ASN A 96 1.28 -33.88 -11.94
N LEU A 97 0.34 -33.12 -12.51
CA LEU A 97 -1.07 -33.47 -12.52
C LEU A 97 -1.32 -34.65 -13.48
N GLU A 98 -1.80 -35.76 -12.95
CA GLU A 98 -2.34 -36.88 -13.73
C GLU A 98 -3.81 -36.63 -14.11
N ASN A 99 -4.38 -37.43 -15.02
CA ASN A 99 -5.76 -37.28 -15.54
C ASN A 99 -6.84 -37.66 -14.50
N GLU A 100 -6.79 -37.07 -13.31
CA GLU A 100 -7.79 -37.17 -12.26
C GLU A 100 -8.59 -35.87 -12.19
N ASP A 101 -9.84 -35.92 -12.65
CA ASP A 101 -10.72 -34.74 -12.75
C ASP A 101 -10.94 -34.04 -11.40
N GLU A 102 -10.97 -34.80 -10.29
CA GLU A 102 -11.14 -34.25 -8.95
C GLU A 102 -9.91 -33.43 -8.49
N LYS A 103 -8.70 -33.96 -8.70
CA LYS A 103 -7.44 -33.24 -8.42
C LYS A 103 -7.28 -32.02 -9.34
N LYS A 104 -7.72 -32.12 -10.59
CA LYS A 104 -7.74 -31.01 -11.55
C LYS A 104 -8.64 -29.87 -11.06
N MET A 105 -9.86 -30.19 -10.61
CA MET A 105 -10.82 -29.21 -10.08
C MET A 105 -10.32 -28.55 -8.79
N GLU A 106 -9.73 -29.33 -7.89
CA GLU A 106 -9.12 -28.80 -6.67
C GLU A 106 -8.01 -27.78 -7.00
N LEU A 107 -7.14 -28.11 -7.96
CA LEU A 107 -6.03 -27.24 -8.36
C LEU A 107 -6.51 -25.96 -9.06
N GLN A 108 -7.56 -26.05 -9.88
CA GLN A 108 -8.22 -24.89 -10.48
C GLN A 108 -8.73 -23.92 -9.42
N ASN A 109 -9.43 -24.42 -8.39
CA ASN A 109 -9.95 -23.59 -7.30
C ASN A 109 -8.82 -22.89 -6.55
N HIS A 110 -7.75 -23.61 -6.19
CA HIS A 110 -6.58 -23.02 -5.54
C HIS A 110 -5.92 -21.92 -6.37
N LEU A 111 -5.81 -22.10 -7.69
CA LEU A 111 -5.26 -21.08 -8.59
C LEU A 111 -6.17 -19.85 -8.71
N LEU A 112 -7.50 -20.04 -8.75
CA LEU A 112 -8.47 -18.93 -8.78
C LEU A 112 -8.42 -18.12 -7.48
N GLU A 113 -8.40 -18.79 -6.33
CA GLU A 113 -8.27 -18.15 -5.02
C GLU A 113 -6.95 -17.37 -4.92
N PHE A 114 -5.85 -17.97 -5.38
CA PHE A 114 -4.54 -17.32 -5.37
C PHE A 114 -4.49 -16.09 -6.29
N HIS A 115 -5.08 -16.18 -7.48
CA HIS A 115 -5.21 -15.02 -8.39
C HIS A 115 -6.05 -13.90 -7.77
N ALA A 116 -7.16 -14.24 -7.12
CA ALA A 116 -7.98 -13.27 -6.39
C ALA A 116 -7.20 -12.61 -5.24
N GLU A 117 -6.37 -13.36 -4.51
CA GLU A 117 -5.49 -12.83 -3.45
C GLU A 117 -4.44 -11.84 -4.00
N MET A 118 -3.84 -12.15 -5.16
CA MET A 118 -2.93 -11.23 -5.86
C MET A 118 -3.61 -9.94 -6.30
N LEU A 119 -4.85 -10.02 -6.82
CA LEU A 119 -5.67 -8.85 -7.14
C LEU A 119 -5.95 -7.96 -5.92
N LEU A 120 -6.18 -8.57 -4.75
CA LEU A 120 -6.34 -7.81 -3.51
C LEU A 120 -5.05 -7.07 -3.13
N LEU A 121 -3.86 -7.66 -3.35
CA LEU A 121 -2.58 -6.99 -3.10
C LEU A 121 -2.37 -5.79 -4.04
N LEU A 122 -2.79 -5.92 -5.30
CA LEU A 122 -2.80 -4.80 -6.25
C LEU A 122 -3.71 -3.67 -5.77
N HIS A 123 -4.92 -3.99 -5.30
CA HIS A 123 -5.82 -3.00 -4.72
C HIS A 123 -5.23 -2.34 -3.46
N TYR A 124 -4.54 -3.11 -2.63
CA TYR A 124 -3.84 -2.61 -1.45
C TYR A 124 -2.78 -1.56 -1.83
N SER A 125 -1.92 -1.85 -2.82
CA SER A 125 -0.93 -0.90 -3.34
C SER A 125 -1.58 0.40 -3.82
N VAL A 126 -2.58 0.31 -4.70
CA VAL A 126 -3.29 1.46 -5.26
C VAL A 126 -3.92 2.34 -4.17
N LEU A 127 -4.55 1.73 -3.17
CA LEU A 127 -5.19 2.46 -2.07
C LEU A 127 -4.19 3.21 -1.19
N ASN A 128 -3.07 2.57 -0.86
CA ASN A 128 -2.02 3.20 -0.07
C ASN A 128 -1.35 4.34 -0.85
N PHE A 129 -1.06 4.15 -2.14
CA PHE A 129 -0.56 5.21 -3.02
C PHE A 129 -1.49 6.42 -3.07
N ILE A 130 -2.79 6.20 -3.29
CA ILE A 130 -3.79 7.28 -3.27
C ILE A 130 -3.83 7.98 -1.91
N GLY A 131 -3.73 7.22 -0.81
CA GLY A 131 -3.68 7.75 0.55
C GLY A 131 -2.48 8.67 0.76
N LEU A 132 -1.31 8.24 0.32
CA LEU A 132 -0.05 8.98 0.36
C LEU A 132 -0.14 10.29 -0.44
N VAL A 133 -0.54 10.22 -1.71
CA VAL A 133 -0.69 11.42 -2.56
C VAL A 133 -1.63 12.44 -1.91
N LYS A 134 -2.73 11.97 -1.32
CA LYS A 134 -3.69 12.87 -0.64
C LYS A 134 -3.15 13.47 0.64
N ILE A 135 -2.33 12.76 1.42
CA ILE A 135 -1.81 13.30 2.67
C ILE A 135 -0.69 14.31 2.41
N VAL A 136 0.18 14.03 1.44
CA VAL A 136 1.26 14.94 1.00
C VAL A 136 0.65 16.22 0.41
N LYS A 137 -0.32 16.11 -0.51
CA LYS A 137 -1.03 17.31 -1.03
C LYS A 137 -1.71 18.12 0.08
N LYS A 138 -2.23 17.46 1.12
CA LYS A 138 -2.85 18.14 2.27
C LYS A 138 -1.81 18.86 3.13
N HIS A 139 -0.64 18.26 3.31
CA HIS A 139 0.50 18.88 3.99
C HIS A 139 0.93 20.15 3.25
N ASN A 140 1.27 20.07 1.96
CA ASN A 140 1.74 21.19 1.13
C ASN A 140 0.74 22.37 1.17
N LYS A 141 -0.57 22.08 1.07
CA LYS A 141 -1.61 23.11 1.15
C LYS A 141 -1.67 23.81 2.52
N ARG A 142 -1.31 23.13 3.61
CA ARG A 142 -1.33 23.67 4.98
C ARG A 142 -0.07 24.45 5.33
N THR A 143 1.08 23.94 4.93
CA THR A 143 2.38 24.54 5.25
C THR A 143 2.75 25.66 4.28
N GLY A 144 2.20 25.66 3.07
CA GLY A 144 2.67 26.52 2.00
C GLY A 144 4.06 26.14 1.49
N THR A 145 4.55 24.95 1.87
CA THR A 145 5.79 24.36 1.36
C THR A 145 5.47 23.40 0.22
N SER A 146 6.45 23.18 -0.66
CA SER A 146 6.39 22.11 -1.64
C SER A 146 7.17 20.93 -1.08
N LEU A 147 6.52 20.05 -0.30
CA LEU A 147 7.08 18.74 -0.03
C LEU A 147 7.01 17.99 -1.35
N GLU A 148 8.13 17.97 -2.07
CA GLU A 148 8.23 17.24 -3.32
C GLU A 148 8.49 15.76 -3.04
N PHE A 149 7.84 14.90 -3.82
CA PHE A 149 8.15 13.47 -3.83
C PHE A 149 9.63 13.21 -4.18
N SER A 150 10.29 14.14 -4.88
CA SER A 150 11.73 14.12 -5.18
C SER A 150 12.61 14.13 -3.92
N SER A 151 12.11 14.70 -2.82
CA SER A 151 12.76 14.72 -1.50
C SER A 151 12.54 13.44 -0.70
N MET A 152 11.67 12.54 -1.20
CA MET A 152 11.45 11.19 -0.69
C MET A 152 11.90 10.15 -1.73
N PRO A 153 13.17 10.13 -2.17
CA PRO A 153 13.65 9.26 -3.24
C PRO A 153 13.39 7.76 -3.00
N ARG A 154 13.30 7.34 -1.74
CA ARG A 154 12.88 5.98 -1.33
C ARG A 154 11.49 5.62 -1.83
N VAL A 155 10.54 6.55 -1.74
CA VAL A 155 9.13 6.37 -2.12
C VAL A 155 8.97 6.03 -3.61
N MET A 156 9.86 6.44 -4.50
CA MET A 156 9.78 6.02 -5.91
C MET A 156 10.47 4.68 -6.21
N GLN A 157 11.17 4.12 -5.23
CA GLN A 157 11.89 2.83 -5.31
C GLN A 157 11.23 1.72 -4.48
N GLU A 158 10.24 2.04 -3.64
CA GLU A 158 9.55 1.04 -2.81
C GLU A 158 8.72 0.08 -3.69
N SER A 159 8.77 -1.22 -3.38
CA SER A 159 8.16 -2.30 -4.15
C SER A 159 6.64 -2.11 -4.34
N PHE A 160 5.94 -1.47 -3.40
CA PHE A 160 4.51 -1.22 -3.57
C PHE A 160 4.16 -0.22 -4.69
N PHE A 161 5.14 0.52 -5.24
CA PHE A 161 4.93 1.39 -6.41
C PHE A 161 5.17 0.69 -7.73
N SER A 162 6.00 -0.36 -7.76
CA SER A 162 6.25 -1.18 -8.95
C SER A 162 5.54 -2.52 -8.77
N THR A 163 4.34 -2.61 -9.31
CA THR A 163 3.54 -3.84 -9.29
C THR A 163 3.90 -4.77 -10.46
N ASP A 164 5.04 -4.54 -11.13
CA ASP A 164 5.44 -5.26 -12.34
C ASP A 164 5.68 -6.75 -12.06
N LEU A 165 6.30 -7.08 -10.91
CA LEU A 165 6.47 -8.47 -10.50
C LEU A 165 5.12 -9.11 -10.18
N LEU A 166 4.26 -8.44 -9.42
CA LEU A 166 2.90 -8.94 -9.14
C LEU A 166 2.10 -9.18 -10.42
N TYR A 167 2.18 -8.29 -11.41
CA TYR A 167 1.54 -8.48 -12.72
C TYR A 167 2.08 -9.71 -13.45
N LYS A 168 3.41 -9.93 -13.40
CA LYS A 168 4.03 -11.13 -13.97
C LYS A 168 3.51 -12.40 -13.29
N LEU A 169 3.47 -12.42 -11.95
CA LEU A 169 2.94 -13.55 -11.18
C LEU A 169 1.47 -13.84 -11.53
N MET A 170 0.65 -12.79 -11.67
CA MET A 170 -0.74 -12.93 -12.09
C MET A 170 -0.85 -13.53 -13.50
N THR A 171 -0.02 -13.08 -14.44
CA THR A 171 0.02 -13.60 -15.81
C THR A 171 0.42 -15.08 -15.85
N ASP A 172 1.44 -15.46 -15.06
CA ASP A 172 1.86 -16.85 -14.92
C ASP A 172 0.73 -17.72 -14.35
N CYS A 173 -0.04 -17.19 -13.40
CA CYS A 173 -1.20 -17.86 -12.83
C CYS A 173 -2.35 -18.03 -13.84
N GLU A 174 -2.66 -16.99 -14.62
CA GLU A 174 -3.63 -17.04 -15.71
C GLU A 174 -3.25 -18.07 -16.78
N ALA A 175 -1.96 -18.18 -17.12
CA ALA A 175 -1.46 -19.18 -18.05
C ALA A 175 -1.57 -20.62 -17.51
N MET A 176 -1.48 -20.82 -16.18
CA MET A 176 -1.76 -22.12 -15.56
C MET A 176 -3.26 -22.44 -15.61
N LEU A 177 -4.12 -21.50 -15.24
CA LEU A 177 -5.58 -21.65 -15.32
C LEU A 177 -6.02 -21.99 -16.75
N GLY A 178 -5.51 -21.27 -17.76
CA GLY A 178 -5.82 -21.53 -19.17
C GLY A 178 -5.42 -22.94 -19.65
N ARG A 179 -4.35 -23.52 -19.08
CA ARG A 179 -3.97 -24.92 -19.37
C ARG A 179 -4.90 -25.93 -18.69
N LEU A 180 -5.41 -25.61 -17.51
CA LEU A 180 -6.31 -26.48 -16.77
C LEU A 180 -7.76 -26.38 -17.23
N PHE A 181 -8.21 -25.28 -17.83
CA PHE A 181 -9.59 -25.17 -18.33
C PHE A 181 -9.79 -25.70 -19.76
N ASN A 182 -8.69 -25.91 -20.47
CA ASN A 182 -8.68 -26.65 -21.74
C ASN A 182 -8.52 -28.17 -21.50
#